data_AF-A0A1B6GYE2-F1
#
_entry.id   AF-A0A1B6GYE2-F1
#
_cell.length_a   1.000
_cell.length_b   1.000
_cell.length_c   1.000
_cell.angle_alpha   90.00
_cell.angle_beta   90.00
_cell.angle_gamma   90.00
#
_symmetry.space_group_name_H-M   'P 1'
#
loop_
_entity.id
_entity.type
_entity.pdbx_description
1 polymer ?
#
loop_
_entity_poly.entity_id
_entity_poly.type
_entity_poly.pdbx_seq_one_letter_code
_entity_poly.pdbx_strand_id
1 'polypeptide(L)'
;APLNTPVTRDLFYYLTETKSVKIPIMPWLPMNNHGNYVVRLGHLVKWLSEQAEELGVEIYPGYAASEILFDDDKAVKGVATNDVGIGKDGGPKSNFERGMELHAKYTVFAEGCHGHLTKRLINKYGLRS
;
A
#
# COMPACT_ATOMS: atom_id res chain seq x y z
N ALA A 1 -16.20 -4.18 11.58
CA ALA A 1 -14.74 -3.98 11.51
C ALA A 1 -14.06 -4.57 12.75
N PRO A 2 -12.86 -5.18 12.62
CA PRO A 2 -12.11 -5.79 13.73
C PRO A 2 -11.41 -4.74 14.63
N LEU A 3 -12.19 -3.85 15.25
CA LEU A 3 -11.73 -2.74 16.09
C LEU A 3 -12.09 -3.00 17.57
N ASN A 4 -11.51 -4.04 18.15
CA ASN A 4 -11.96 -4.57 19.43
C ASN A 4 -11.21 -3.99 20.65
N THR A 5 -10.10 -3.27 20.43
CA THR A 5 -9.20 -2.83 21.50
C THR A 5 -9.07 -1.31 21.51
N PRO A 6 -9.96 -0.57 22.18
CA PRO A 6 -9.79 0.88 22.34
C PRO A 6 -8.54 1.19 23.17
N VAL A 7 -7.82 2.26 22.82
CA VAL A 7 -6.66 2.70 23.60
C VAL A 7 -7.14 3.26 24.94
N THR A 8 -6.66 2.67 26.04
CA THR A 8 -7.02 3.08 27.40
C THR A 8 -5.96 3.94 28.06
N ARG A 9 -4.70 3.81 27.63
CA ARG A 9 -3.57 4.50 28.24
C ARG A 9 -2.40 4.64 27.27
N ASP A 10 -1.90 5.86 27.14
CA ASP A 10 -0.63 6.15 26.47
C ASP A 10 0.51 6.30 27.47
N LEU A 11 1.68 5.76 27.12
CA LEU A 11 2.89 5.89 27.89
C LEU A 11 4.07 6.17 26.96
N PHE A 12 4.84 7.21 27.25
CA PHE A 12 6.04 7.56 26.51
C PHE A 12 7.24 7.56 27.46
N TYR A 13 8.34 6.96 27.01
CA TYR A 13 9.55 6.82 27.81
C TYR A 13 10.78 7.18 26.98
N TYR A 14 11.70 7.91 27.62
CA TYR A 14 13.07 8.04 27.15
C TYR A 14 13.92 6.96 27.81
N LEU A 15 14.62 6.16 27.01
CA LEU A 15 15.43 5.05 27.49
C LEU A 15 16.90 5.42 27.46
N THR A 16 17.63 5.11 28.53
CA THR A 16 19.10 5.04 28.54
C THR A 16 19.51 3.57 28.59
N GLU A 17 20.81 3.29 28.55
CA GLU A 17 21.33 1.91 28.63
C GLU A 17 20.79 1.14 29.83
N THR A 18 20.58 1.81 30.97
CA THR A 18 20.21 1.15 32.23
C THR A 18 18.92 1.69 32.86
N LYS A 19 18.31 2.75 32.32
CA LYS A 19 17.15 3.42 32.95
C LYS A 19 16.07 3.75 31.92
N SER A 20 14.85 3.95 32.42
CA SER A 20 13.76 4.55 31.68
C SER A 20 13.22 5.76 32.43
N VAL A 21 13.05 6.87 31.72
CA VAL A 21 12.46 8.11 32.24
C VAL A 21 11.13 8.30 31.56
N LYS A 22 10.05 8.32 32.34
CA LYS A 22 8.71 8.56 31.82
C LYS A 22 8.55 10.01 31.40
N ILE A 23 8.12 10.23 30.17
CA ILE A 23 7.78 11.56 29.64
C ILE A 23 6.25 11.72 29.71
N PRO A 24 5.72 12.83 30.26
CA PRO A 24 4.29 13.09 30.30
C PRO A 24 3.74 13.34 28.89
N ILE A 25 2.63 12.69 28.57
CA ILE A 25 1.86 12.95 27.33
C ILE A 25 0.72 13.89 27.68
N MET A 26 0.70 15.08 27.07
CA MET A 26 -0.38 16.05 27.20
C MET A 26 -1.36 15.93 26.03
N PRO A 27 -2.64 16.34 26.18
CA PRO A 27 -3.65 16.12 25.15
C PRO A 27 -3.37 16.74 23.78
N TRP A 28 -2.62 17.85 23.72
CA TRP A 28 -2.24 18.54 22.49
C TRP A 28 -0.98 17.97 21.81
N LEU A 29 -0.31 17.00 22.44
CA LEU A 29 0.85 16.35 21.83
C LEU A 29 0.40 15.30 20.81
N PRO A 30 1.16 15.11 19.71
CA PRO A 30 0.78 14.18 18.64
C PRO A 30 0.79 12.71 19.07
N MET A 31 1.35 12.39 20.24
CA MET A 31 1.41 11.03 20.79
C MET A 31 0.18 10.68 21.65
N ASN A 32 -0.81 11.56 21.75
CA ASN A 32 -2.09 11.28 22.41
C ASN A 32 -2.98 10.45 21.49
N ASN A 33 -3.38 9.24 21.92
CA ASN A 33 -4.20 8.31 21.16
C ASN A 33 -5.65 8.23 21.67
N HIS A 34 -6.15 9.26 22.36
CA HIS A 34 -7.55 9.32 22.77
C HIS A 34 -8.48 9.14 21.56
N GLY A 35 -9.39 8.17 21.63
CA GLY A 35 -10.32 7.83 20.56
C GLY A 35 -9.79 6.82 19.52
N ASN A 36 -8.51 6.41 19.61
CA ASN A 36 -7.92 5.43 18.71
C ASN A 36 -8.11 3.98 19.19
N TYR A 37 -7.81 3.04 18.30
CA TYR A 37 -7.85 1.60 18.54
C TYR A 37 -6.49 0.97 18.26
N VAL A 38 -6.10 -0.01 19.08
CA VAL A 38 -5.00 -0.91 18.79
C VAL A 38 -5.51 -2.01 17.87
N VAL A 39 -4.92 -2.14 16.69
CA VAL A 39 -5.42 -3.05 15.65
C VAL A 39 -4.30 -3.92 15.07
N ARG A 40 -4.68 -5.11 14.60
CA ARG A 40 -3.86 -5.88 13.66
C ARG A 40 -4.17 -5.38 12.25
N LEU A 41 -3.33 -4.49 11.71
CA LEU A 41 -3.60 -3.83 10.44
C LEU A 41 -3.90 -4.82 9.30
N GLY A 42 -3.17 -5.92 9.20
CA GLY A 42 -3.44 -6.96 8.18
C GLY A 42 -4.82 -7.61 8.30
N HIS A 43 -5.35 -7.79 9.51
CA HIS A 43 -6.71 -8.31 9.71
C HIS A 43 -7.77 -7.27 9.34
N LEU A 44 -7.51 -5.99 9.65
CA LEU A 44 -8.39 -4.89 9.25
C LEU A 44 -8.44 -4.75 7.73
N VAL A 45 -7.29 -4.82 7.04
CA VAL A 45 -7.21 -4.77 5.57
C VAL A 45 -7.93 -5.96 4.94
N LYS A 46 -7.77 -7.18 5.49
CA LYS A 46 -8.54 -8.35 5.03
C LYS A 46 -10.05 -8.14 5.20
N TRP A 47 -10.49 -7.62 6.34
CA TRP A 47 -11.91 -7.31 6.51
C TRP A 47 -12.38 -6.23 5.52
N LEU A 48 -11.56 -5.22 5.23
CA LEU A 48 -11.89 -4.20 4.22
C LEU A 48 -11.98 -4.78 2.80
N SER A 49 -11.16 -5.78 2.45
CA SER A 49 -11.29 -6.45 1.15
C SER A 49 -12.61 -7.20 1.02
N GLU A 50 -13.04 -7.90 2.08
CA GLU A 50 -14.33 -8.58 2.12
C GLU A 50 -15.49 -7.58 1.90
N GLN A 51 -15.45 -6.42 2.57
CA GLN A 51 -16.46 -5.37 2.36
C GLN A 51 -16.42 -4.77 0.94
N ALA A 52 -15.25 -4.66 0.33
CA ALA A 52 -15.12 -4.14 -1.02
C ALA A 52 -15.70 -5.14 -2.05
N GLU A 53 -15.44 -6.44 -1.88
CA GLU A 53 -16.02 -7.49 -2.72
C GLU A 53 -17.56 -7.52 -2.61
N GLU A 54 -18.10 -7.36 -1.40
CA GLU A 54 -19.57 -7.24 -1.18
C GLU A 54 -20.19 -6.05 -1.93
N LEU A 55 -19.41 -4.99 -2.15
CA LEU A 55 -19.83 -3.81 -2.92
C LEU A 55 -19.59 -3.98 -4.43
N GLY A 56 -19.14 -5.14 -4.88
CA GLY A 56 -18.90 -5.46 -6.29
C GLY A 56 -17.52 -5.04 -6.80
N VAL A 57 -16.56 -4.74 -5.92
CA VAL A 57 -15.17 -4.48 -6.33
C VAL A 57 -14.51 -5.81 -6.70
N GLU A 58 -13.92 -5.87 -7.89
CA GLU A 58 -13.10 -7.01 -8.31
C GLU A 58 -11.69 -6.90 -7.70
N ILE A 59 -11.31 -7.90 -6.90
CA ILE A 59 -10.01 -7.94 -6.23
C ILE A 59 -9.16 -9.07 -6.81
N TYR A 60 -7.95 -8.73 -7.27
CA TYR A 60 -6.99 -9.67 -7.85
C TYR A 60 -5.74 -9.82 -6.96
N PRO A 61 -5.81 -10.61 -5.87
CA PRO A 61 -4.64 -10.85 -5.03
C PRO A 61 -3.58 -11.63 -5.80
N GLY A 62 -2.31 -11.31 -5.59
CA GLY A 62 -1.18 -12.00 -6.24
C GLY A 62 -0.83 -11.50 -7.65
N TYR A 63 -1.59 -10.57 -8.21
CA TYR A 63 -1.27 -9.92 -9.47
C TYR A 63 -0.59 -8.57 -9.22
N ALA A 64 0.72 -8.51 -9.46
CA ALA A 64 1.48 -7.28 -9.28
C ALA A 64 1.38 -6.42 -10.53
N ALA A 65 0.95 -5.16 -10.39
CA ALA A 65 1.14 -4.16 -11.43
C ALA A 65 2.64 -3.90 -11.61
N SER A 66 3.17 -4.15 -12.80
CA SER A 66 4.60 -4.02 -13.13
C SER A 66 4.89 -2.93 -14.15
N GLU A 67 3.90 -2.55 -14.96
CA GLU A 67 4.05 -1.54 -16.00
C GLU A 67 2.92 -0.51 -15.97
N ILE A 68 3.25 0.73 -16.32
CA ILE A 68 2.29 1.82 -16.47
C ILE A 68 2.04 2.02 -17.96
N LEU A 69 0.78 1.95 -18.33
CA LEU A 69 0.34 2.17 -19.71
C LEU A 69 0.01 3.64 -19.90
N PHE A 70 0.50 4.23 -20.98
CA PHE A 70 0.21 5.61 -21.36
C PHE A 70 -0.51 5.65 -22.70
N ASP A 71 -1.37 6.64 -22.90
CA ASP A 71 -1.96 6.94 -24.21
C ASP A 71 -1.07 7.89 -25.03
N ASP A 72 -1.56 8.26 -26.21
CA ASP A 72 -0.87 9.14 -27.16
C ASP A 72 -0.65 10.55 -26.60
N ASP A 73 -1.53 11.01 -25.69
CA ASP A 73 -1.45 12.28 -24.99
C ASP A 73 -0.50 12.22 -23.77
N LYS A 74 0.16 11.07 -23.56
CA LYS A 74 1.03 10.77 -22.42
C LYS A 74 0.30 10.78 -21.08
N ALA A 75 -1.03 10.68 -21.06
CA ALA A 75 -1.80 10.45 -19.85
C ALA A 75 -1.77 8.96 -19.47
N VAL A 76 -2.02 8.64 -18.19
CA VAL A 76 -2.06 7.25 -17.72
C VAL A 76 -3.35 6.61 -18.22
N LYS A 77 -3.21 5.51 -18.98
CA LYS A 77 -4.30 4.70 -19.52
C LYS A 77 -4.61 3.47 -18.65
N GLY A 78 -3.68 3.06 -17.81
CA GLY A 78 -3.83 1.84 -17.01
C GLY A 78 -2.52 1.27 -16.50
N VAL A 79 -2.56 -0.02 -16.13
CA VAL A 79 -1.40 -0.80 -15.72
C VAL A 79 -1.39 -2.16 -16.40
N ALA A 80 -0.20 -2.76 -16.55
CA ALA A 80 -0.04 -4.15 -16.93
C ALA A 80 0.47 -4.97 -15.74
N THR A 81 -0.01 -6.20 -15.59
CA THR A 81 0.51 -7.13 -14.59
C THR A 81 1.85 -7.71 -15.03
N ASN A 82 2.56 -8.37 -14.12
CA ASN A 82 3.81 -9.05 -14.46
C ASN A 82 3.57 -10.25 -15.40
N ASP A 83 4.51 -10.47 -16.31
CA ASP A 83 4.64 -11.74 -17.03
C ASP A 83 4.95 -12.88 -16.05
N VAL A 84 4.52 -14.09 -16.38
CA VAL A 84 4.86 -15.32 -15.64
C VAL A 84 5.65 -16.26 -16.55
N GLY A 85 6.38 -17.19 -15.94
CA GLY A 85 7.21 -18.14 -16.69
C GLY A 85 8.49 -17.54 -17.28
N ILE A 86 9.07 -16.52 -16.63
CA ILE A 86 10.41 -16.00 -16.98
C ILE A 86 11.50 -16.74 -16.17
N GLY A 87 12.58 -17.11 -16.86
CA GLY A 87 13.80 -17.73 -16.32
C GLY A 87 14.62 -16.78 -15.47
N LYS A 88 15.51 -17.32 -14.62
CA LYS A 88 16.46 -16.49 -13.85
C LYS A 88 17.45 -15.75 -14.76
N ASP A 89 17.67 -16.28 -15.95
CA ASP A 89 18.45 -15.71 -17.05
C ASP A 89 17.67 -14.63 -17.85
N GLY A 90 16.38 -14.42 -17.54
CA GLY A 90 15.51 -13.48 -18.24
C GLY A 90 14.84 -14.04 -19.50
N GLY A 91 15.13 -15.29 -19.89
CA GLY A 91 14.51 -15.94 -21.04
C GLY A 91 13.10 -16.48 -20.74
N PRO A 92 12.20 -16.61 -21.73
CA PRO A 92 10.91 -17.23 -21.54
C PRO A 92 11.06 -18.75 -21.32
N LYS A 93 10.33 -19.29 -20.35
CA LYS A 93 10.18 -20.74 -20.14
C LYS A 93 9.05 -21.30 -20.99
N SER A 94 8.92 -22.63 -21.00
CA SER A 94 7.82 -23.32 -21.69
C SER A 94 6.42 -22.95 -21.20
N ASN A 95 6.30 -22.43 -19.97
CA ASN A 95 5.06 -21.94 -19.38
C ASN A 95 4.99 -20.40 -19.32
N PHE A 96 5.66 -19.72 -20.26
CA PHE A 96 5.59 -18.26 -20.35
C PHE A 96 4.18 -17.80 -20.70
N GLU A 97 3.70 -16.79 -19.97
CA GLU A 97 2.44 -16.12 -20.23
C GLU A 97 2.61 -14.63 -19.98
N ARG A 98 2.13 -13.82 -20.93
CA ARG A 98 2.21 -12.36 -20.82
C ARG A 98 1.26 -11.85 -19.74
N GLY A 99 1.66 -10.78 -19.07
CA GLY A 99 0.83 -10.05 -18.14
C GLY A 99 -0.41 -9.47 -18.83
N MET A 100 -1.46 -9.25 -18.04
CA MET A 100 -2.72 -8.69 -18.48
C MET A 100 -2.68 -7.16 -18.42
N GLU A 101 -3.18 -6.51 -19.46
CA GLU A 101 -3.40 -5.07 -19.45
C GLU A 101 -4.76 -4.71 -18.84
N LEU A 102 -4.75 -3.83 -17.85
CA LEU A 102 -5.94 -3.28 -17.21
C LEU A 102 -6.07 -1.81 -17.60
N HIS A 103 -6.97 -1.52 -18.55
CA HIS A 103 -7.25 -0.17 -19.00
C HIS A 103 -8.34 0.47 -18.13
N ALA A 104 -8.11 1.70 -17.70
CA ALA A 104 -9.06 2.44 -16.87
C ALA A 104 -9.04 3.92 -17.22
N LYS A 105 -10.19 4.59 -17.04
CA LYS A 105 -10.28 6.06 -17.17
C LYS A 105 -9.45 6.77 -16.10
N TYR A 106 -9.35 6.16 -14.92
CA TYR A 106 -8.56 6.64 -13.80
C TYR A 106 -7.86 5.46 -13.14
N THR A 107 -6.58 5.63 -12.84
CA THR A 107 -5.77 4.65 -12.12
C THR A 107 -5.24 5.28 -10.84
N VAL A 108 -5.64 4.71 -9.69
CA VAL A 108 -5.18 5.16 -8.38
C VAL A 108 -3.97 4.32 -7.97
N PHE A 109 -2.83 4.97 -7.76
CA PHE A 109 -1.61 4.32 -7.32
C PHE A 109 -1.52 4.35 -5.79
N ALA A 110 -1.77 3.20 -5.15
CA ALA A 110 -1.80 3.03 -3.70
C ALA A 110 -0.76 2.00 -3.20
N GLU A 111 0.45 2.02 -3.77
CA GLU A 111 1.52 1.04 -3.48
C GLU A 111 2.10 1.14 -2.05
N GLY A 112 1.83 2.23 -1.33
CA GLY A 112 2.40 2.50 -0.01
C GLY A 112 3.77 3.20 -0.07
N CYS A 113 4.57 3.02 0.99
CA CYS A 113 5.86 3.68 1.11
C CYS A 113 6.84 3.19 0.03
N HIS A 114 7.44 4.12 -0.73
CA HIS A 114 8.40 3.82 -1.81
C HIS A 114 7.85 2.95 -2.96
N GLY A 115 6.58 3.15 -3.35
CA GLY A 115 6.00 2.51 -4.54
C GLY A 115 6.85 2.70 -5.81
N HIS A 116 7.14 1.61 -6.51
CA HIS A 116 8.06 1.60 -7.63
C HIS A 116 7.46 2.24 -8.90
N LEU A 117 6.17 2.02 -9.17
CA LEU A 117 5.46 2.68 -10.27
C LEU A 117 5.24 4.15 -9.94
N THR A 118 4.85 4.44 -8.71
CA THR A 118 4.64 5.79 -8.21
C THR A 118 5.92 6.62 -8.33
N LYS A 119 7.09 6.06 -8.02
CA LYS A 119 8.39 6.71 -8.23
C LYS A 119 8.62 7.09 -9.71
N ARG A 120 8.24 6.22 -10.65
CA ARG A 120 8.34 6.51 -12.09
C ARG A 120 7.40 7.65 -12.50
N LEU A 121 6.17 7.69 -11.97
CA LEU A 121 5.22 8.77 -12.22
C LEU A 121 5.71 10.11 -11.69
N ILE A 122 6.23 10.11 -10.45
CA ILE A 122 6.80 11.30 -9.82
C ILE A 122 7.89 11.90 -10.71
N ASN A 123 8.80 11.07 -11.21
CA ASN A 123 9.87 11.52 -12.11
C ASN A 123 9.32 11.99 -13.47
N LYS A 124 8.38 11.25 -14.06
CA LYS A 124 7.82 11.56 -15.38
C LYS A 124 7.08 12.89 -15.41
N TYR A 125 6.32 13.19 -14.34
CA TYR A 125 5.48 14.39 -14.26
C TYR A 125 6.06 15.48 -13.34
N GLY A 126 7.27 15.30 -12.80
CA GLY A 126 7.92 16.30 -11.94
C GLY A 126 7.14 16.60 -10.65
N LEU A 127 6.57 15.59 -10.01
CA LEU A 127 5.64 15.76 -8.87
C LEU A 127 6.33 15.97 -7.51
N ARG A 128 7.67 16.01 -7.50
CA ARG A 128 8.46 16.22 -6.28
C ARG A 128 9.14 17.58 -6.38
N SER A 129 8.78 18.47 -5.46
CA SER A 129 9.43 19.76 -5.21
C SER A 129 10.74 19.60 -4.47
#